data_AF-A0A938W751-F1
#
_entry.id   AF-A0A938W751-F1
#
_cell.length_a   1.000
_cell.length_b   1.000
_cell.length_c   1.000
_cell.angle_alpha   90.00
_cell.angle_beta   90.00
_cell.angle_gamma   90.00
#
_symmetry.space_group_name_H-M   'P 1'
#
loop_
_entity.id
_entity.type
_entity.pdbx_description
1 polymer ?
#
loop_
_entity_poly.entity_id
_entity_poly.type
_entity_poly.pdbx_seq_one_letter_code
_entity_poly.pdbx_strand_id
1 'polypeptide(L)' 'MIDQIIFKKCSQAMADDFQKAGKTPPDGMVADTCNCVVEQVGNRQTIEQAKTFCSKQSLQKYGQP' A
#
# COMPACT_ATOMS: atom_id res chain seq x y z
N MET A 1 16.54 5.89 4.10
CA MET A 1 16.09 5.51 5.47
C MET A 1 14.59 5.77 5.67
N ILE A 2 14.06 6.90 5.21
CA ILE A 2 12.63 7.24 5.35
C ILE A 2 11.72 6.27 4.55
N ASP A 3 12.18 5.80 3.40
CA ASP A 3 11.49 4.85 2.53
C ASP A 3 11.13 3.54 3.24
N GLN A 4 12.07 2.97 4.01
CA GLN A 4 11.81 1.76 4.78
C GLN A 4 10.80 1.99 5.92
N ILE A 5 10.77 3.19 6.48
CA ILE A 5 9.79 3.55 7.51
C ILE A 5 8.40 3.63 6.88
N ILE A 6 8.27 4.30 5.73
CA ILE A 6 7.03 4.40 4.97
C ILE A 6 6.54 3.01 4.58
N PHE A 7 7.43 2.17 4.04
CA PHE A 7 7.11 0.80 3.64
C PHE A 7 6.61 -0.04 4.82
N LYS A 8 7.33 -0.03 5.95
CA LYS A 8 6.93 -0.78 7.15
C LYS A 8 5.59 -0.32 7.71
N LYS A 9 5.37 1.00 7.79
CA LYS A 9 4.11 1.57 8.28
C LYS A 9 2.94 1.26 7.35
N CYS A 10 3.15 1.35 6.04
CA CYS A 10 2.16 0.95 5.05
C CYS A 10 1.81 -0.54 5.19
N SER A 11 2.82 -1.41 5.25
CA SER A 11 2.62 -2.86 5.34
C SER A 11 1.86 -3.25 6.60
N GLN A 12 2.20 -2.63 7.73
CA GLN A 12 1.53 -2.84 9.00
C GLN A 12 0.07 -2.37 8.95
N ALA A 13 -0.20 -1.18 8.42
CA ALA A 13 -1.57 -0.67 8.29
C ALA A 13 -2.42 -1.56 7.38
N MET A 14 -1.88 -2.03 6.25
CA MET A 14 -2.59 -2.96 5.38
C MET A 14 -2.86 -4.28 6.09
N ALA A 15 -1.86 -4.88 6.75
CA ALA A 15 -2.06 -6.11 7.52
C ALA A 15 -3.16 -5.96 8.58
N ASP A 16 -3.18 -4.84 9.31
CA ASP A 16 -4.22 -4.54 10.30
C ASP A 16 -5.62 -4.43 9.66
N ASP A 17 -5.73 -3.75 8.52
CA ASP A 17 -7.00 -3.59 7.78
C ASP A 17 -7.52 -4.93 7.23
N PHE A 18 -6.63 -5.74 6.67
CA PHE A 18 -6.95 -7.08 6.19
C PHE A 18 -7.37 -8.02 7.33
N GLN A 19 -6.64 -7.99 8.45
CA GLN A 19 -7.00 -8.75 9.65
C GLN A 19 -8.36 -8.33 10.20
N LYS A 20 -8.66 -7.03 10.26
CA LYS A 20 -9.99 -6.52 10.66
C LYS A 20 -11.09 -6.93 9.69
N ALA A 21 -10.79 -6.97 8.40
CA ALA A 21 -11.71 -7.42 7.37
C ALA A 21 -11.89 -8.95 7.33
N GLY A 22 -11.09 -9.71 8.09
CA GLY A 22 -11.07 -11.17 8.03
C GLY A 22 -10.61 -11.70 6.66
N LYS A 23 -9.86 -10.90 5.91
CA LYS A 23 -9.38 -11.24 4.56
C LYS A 23 -7.86 -11.34 4.58
N THR A 24 -7.31 -12.22 3.76
CA THR A 24 -5.86 -12.27 3.52
C THR A 24 -5.57 -11.49 2.23
N PRO A 25 -4.61 -10.55 2.23
CA PRO A 25 -4.20 -9.91 1.00
C PRO A 25 -3.61 -10.96 0.04
N PRO A 26 -3.86 -10.86 -1.27
CA PRO A 26 -3.16 -11.67 -2.26
C PRO A 26 -1.64 -11.49 -2.15
N ASP A 27 -0.89 -12.56 -2.49
CA ASP A 27 0.57 -12.52 -2.48
C ASP A 27 1.09 -11.37 -3.36
N GLY A 28 2.02 -10.60 -2.79
CA GLY A 28 2.60 -9.43 -3.45
C GLY A 28 1.76 -8.14 -3.36
N MET A 29 0.46 -8.19 -3.02
CA MET A 29 -0.39 -6.98 -2.98
C MET A 29 0.14 -5.90 -2.03
N VAL A 30 0.49 -6.30 -0.80
CA VAL A 30 0.99 -5.37 0.22
C VAL A 30 2.34 -4.79 -0.19
N ALA A 31 3.25 -5.63 -0.68
CA ALA A 31 4.57 -5.18 -1.12
C ALA A 31 4.47 -4.20 -2.32
N ASP A 32 3.67 -4.52 -3.32
CA ASP A 32 3.46 -3.67 -4.49
C ASP A 32 2.81 -2.33 -4.12
N THR A 33 1.76 -2.37 -3.29
CA THR A 33 1.08 -1.15 -2.83
C THR A 33 2.02 -0.27 -2.03
N CYS A 34 2.79 -0.84 -1.10
CA CYS A 34 3.68 -0.08 -0.24
C CYS A 34 4.92 0.43 -0.97
N ASN A 35 5.44 -0.31 -1.96
CA ASN A 35 6.47 0.20 -2.86
C ASN A 35 5.95 1.37 -3.69
N CYS A 36 4.73 1.29 -4.22
CA CYS A 36 4.10 2.41 -4.90
C CYS A 36 4.01 3.66 -3.99
N VAL A 37 3.62 3.49 -2.71
CA VAL A 37 3.53 4.63 -1.77
C VAL A 37 4.89 5.27 -1.53
N VAL A 38 5.94 4.46 -1.38
CA VAL A 38 7.32 4.96 -1.25
C VAL A 38 7.71 5.77 -2.50
N GLU A 39 7.42 5.26 -3.69
CA GLU A 39 7.71 5.93 -4.96
C GLU A 39 7.00 7.29 -5.07
N GLN A 40 5.71 7.33 -4.74
CA GLN A 40 4.92 8.56 -4.82
C GLN A 40 5.39 9.62 -3.80
N VAL A 41 5.75 9.20 -2.59
CA VAL A 41 6.33 10.11 -1.59
C VAL A 41 7.70 10.60 -2.04
N GLY A 42 8.52 9.75 -2.66
CA GLY A 42 9.78 10.13 -3.31
C GLY A 42 9.57 11.18 -4.41
N ASN A 43 8.46 11.09 -5.14
CA ASN A 43 8.01 12.06 -6.14
C ASN A 43 7.37 13.33 -5.54
N ARG A 44 7.56 13.59 -4.24
CA ARG A 44 7.00 14.75 -3.49
C ARG A 44 5.47 14.77 -3.40
N GLN A 45 4.78 13.66 -3.64
CA GLN A 45 3.36 13.56 -3.31
C GLN A 45 3.16 13.42 -1.80
N THR A 46 2.00 13.84 -1.32
CA THR A 46 1.63 13.60 0.08
C THR A 46 1.32 12.12 0.29
N ILE A 47 1.47 11.65 1.54
CA ILE A 47 1.13 10.27 1.91
C ILE A 47 -0.34 9.95 1.58
N GLU A 48 -1.26 10.92 1.72
CA GLU A 48 -2.68 10.72 1.40
C GLU A 48 -2.94 10.56 -0.10
N GLN A 49 -2.29 11.36 -0.94
CA GLN A 49 -2.35 11.23 -2.40
C GLN A 49 -1.76 9.89 -2.85
N ALA A 50 -0.58 9.55 -2.32
CA ALA A 50 0.10 8.29 -2.57
C ALA A 50 -0.76 7.09 -2.19
N LYS A 51 -1.35 7.10 -0.98
CA LYS A 51 -2.29 6.05 -0.53
C LYS A 51 -3.47 5.91 -1.48
N THR A 52 -4.13 7.00 -1.84
CA THR A 52 -5.32 6.97 -2.71
C THR A 52 -4.97 6.39 -4.08
N PHE A 53 -3.86 6.84 -4.66
CA PHE A 53 -3.37 6.37 -5.95
C PHE A 53 -2.99 4.88 -5.90
N CYS A 54 -2.14 4.50 -4.95
CA CYS A 54 -1.60 3.14 -4.86
C CYS A 54 -2.65 2.12 -4.44
N SER A 55 -3.58 2.48 -3.56
CA SER A 55 -4.72 1.60 -3.23
C SER A 55 -5.61 1.38 -4.44
N LYS A 56 -5.89 2.42 -5.25
CA LYS A 56 -6.65 2.28 -6.50
C LYS A 56 -5.93 1.38 -7.50
N GLN A 57 -4.63 1.59 -7.70
CA GLN A 57 -3.81 0.75 -8.58
C GLN A 57 -3.79 -0.71 -8.09
N SER A 58 -3.64 -0.92 -6.78
CA SER A 58 -3.67 -2.24 -6.19
C SER A 58 -5.03 -2.92 -6.35
N LEU A 59 -6.13 -2.20 -6.18
CA LEU A 59 -7.47 -2.75 -6.43
C LEU A 59 -7.67 -3.11 -7.91
N GLN A 60 -7.13 -2.33 -8.84
CA GLN A 60 -7.18 -2.68 -10.26
C GLN A 60 -6.35 -3.92 -10.60
N LYS A 61 -5.21 -4.11 -9.92
CA LYS A 61 -4.27 -5.20 -10.18
C LYS A 61 -4.63 -6.51 -9.46
N TYR A 62 -5.15 -6.41 -8.24
CA TYR A 62 -5.43 -7.55 -7.36
C TYR A 62 -6.91 -7.73 -7.04
N GLY A 63 -7.72 -6.68 -7.16
CA GLY A 63 -9.17 -6.73 -7.01
C GLY A 63 -9.87 -7.02 -8.32
N GLN A 64 -9.48 -8.12 -8.99
CA GLN A 64 -10.34 -8.68 -10.05
C GLN A 64 -11.72 -9.05 -9.46
N PRO A 65 -12.79 -8.95 -10.27
CA PRO A 65 -14.17 -8.65 -9.85
C PRO A 65 -14.81 -9.62 -8.85
#